data_AF-A0A918A0L0-F1
#
_entry.id   AF-A0A918A0L0-F1
#
_cell.length_a   1.000
_cell.length_b   1.000
_cell.length_c   1.000
_cell.angle_alpha   90.00
_cell.angle_beta   90.00
_cell.angle_gamma   90.00
#
_symmetry.space_group_name_H-M   'P 1'
#
loop_
_entity.id
_entity.type
_entity.pdbx_description
1 polymer ?
#
loop_
_entity_poly.entity_id
_entity_poly.type
_entity_poly.pdbx_seq_one_letter_code
_entity_poly.pdbx_strand_id
1 'polypeptide(L)'
;MFFQSKWYVGLIFLIGLLFGGWLVGVAALVSSAVGIVVALLLGAPAADVGAGLYGYNAVLTGIALCGTFLALTPLGILYALAGVVSATVLTAFVGDLFEPVGGHTLTWPFVIVTWIFLAAVPAFSGLRRSTT
;
A
#
# COMPACT_ATOMS: atom_id res chain seq x y z
N MET A 1 1.66 -9.82 -0.24
CA MET A 1 1.16 -9.64 -1.62
C MET A 1 0.76 -10.96 -2.26
N PHE A 2 1.57 -12.03 -2.18
CA PHE A 2 1.26 -13.33 -2.81
C PHE A 2 0.98 -14.46 -1.80
N PHE A 3 0.37 -14.14 -0.65
CA PHE A 3 0.04 -15.11 0.40
C PHE A 3 1.23 -15.94 0.92
N GLN A 4 2.41 -15.33 0.95
CA GLN A 4 3.64 -15.95 1.48
C GLN A 4 3.91 -15.40 2.87
N SER A 5 3.89 -16.25 3.89
CA SER A 5 4.15 -15.89 5.30
C SER A 5 5.64 -15.94 5.68
N LYS A 6 6.51 -16.24 4.72
CA LYS A 6 7.95 -16.40 4.94
C LYS A 6 8.67 -15.08 4.68
N TRP A 7 9.42 -14.59 5.67
CA TRP A 7 10.13 -13.31 5.60
C TRP A 7 11.10 -13.21 4.42
N TYR A 8 11.81 -14.31 4.10
CA TYR A 8 12.79 -14.33 3.00
C TYR A 8 12.13 -14.19 1.62
N VAL A 9 10.86 -14.58 1.47
CA VAL A 9 10.14 -14.38 0.21
C VAL A 9 9.82 -12.90 0.00
N GLY A 10 9.51 -12.17 1.08
CA GLY A 10 9.39 -10.72 1.03
C GLY A 10 10.70 -10.05 0.58
N LEU A 11 11.84 -10.53 1.08
CA LEU A 11 13.16 -10.03 0.65
C LEU A 11 13.44 -10.31 -0.83
N ILE A 12 13.12 -11.50 -1.33
CA ILE A 12 13.26 -11.84 -2.75
C ILE A 12 12.39 -10.91 -3.61
N PHE A 13 11.14 -10.65 -3.21
CA PHE A 13 10.28 -9.71 -3.93
C PHE A 13 10.83 -8.29 -3.90
N LEU A 14 11.33 -7.82 -2.76
CA LEU A 14 11.93 -6.49 -2.66
C LEU A 14 13.13 -6.34 -3.60
N ILE A 15 14.00 -7.36 -3.65
CA ILE A 15 15.13 -7.39 -4.58
C ILE A 15 14.63 -7.36 -6.03
N GLY A 16 13.64 -8.19 -6.38
CA GLY A 16 13.03 -8.18 -7.71
C GLY A 16 12.44 -6.82 -8.10
N LEU A 17 11.77 -6.14 -7.17
CA LEU A 17 11.24 -4.79 -7.38
C LEU A 17 12.35 -3.75 -7.58
N LEU A 18 13.45 -3.85 -6.83
CA LEU A 18 14.61 -2.97 -7.02
C LEU A 18 15.25 -3.15 -8.41
N PHE A 19 15.31 -4.39 -8.92
CA PHE A 19 15.73 -4.65 -10.31
C PHE A 19 14.74 -4.11 -11.34
N GLY A 20 13.43 -4.17 -11.06
CA GLY A 20 12.39 -3.58 -11.90
C GLY A 20 12.40 -2.05 -11.91
N GLY A 21 12.94 -1.43 -10.86
CA GLY A 21 13.20 -0.01 -10.78
C GLY A 21 13.49 0.44 -9.35
N TRP A 22 14.54 1.24 -9.17
CA TRP A 22 14.95 1.75 -7.86
C TRP A 22 13.78 2.42 -7.11
N LEU A 23 13.02 3.28 -7.80
CA LEU A 23 11.88 3.98 -7.21
C LEU A 23 10.80 3.01 -6.73
N VAL A 24 10.51 1.96 -7.51
CA VAL A 24 9.49 0.95 -7.17
C VAL A 24 9.90 0.18 -5.91
N GLY A 25 11.16 -0.26 -5.83
CA GLY A 25 11.69 -0.94 -4.65
C GLY A 25 11.69 -0.05 -3.40
N VAL A 26 12.09 1.21 -3.53
CA VAL A 26 12.04 2.17 -2.41
C VAL A 26 10.59 2.45 -1.98
N ALA A 27 9.68 2.68 -2.93
CA ALA A 27 8.26 2.89 -2.64
C ALA A 27 7.66 1.69 -1.92
N ALA A 28 8.00 0.47 -2.34
CA ALA A 28 7.58 -0.75 -1.67
C ALA A 28 8.09 -0.83 -0.22
N LEU A 29 9.38 -0.60 0.00
CA LEU A 29 9.98 -0.65 1.32
C LEU A 29 9.36 0.39 2.28
N VAL A 30 9.28 1.65 1.84
CA VAL A 30 8.71 2.74 2.63
C VAL A 30 7.24 2.47 2.94
N SER A 31 6.46 2.02 1.96
CA SER A 31 5.03 1.75 2.16
C SER A 31 4.79 0.57 3.10
N SER A 32 5.65 -0.45 3.06
CA SER A 32 5.63 -1.55 4.03
C SER A 32 5.89 -1.05 5.45
N ALA A 33 6.91 -0.19 5.63
CA ALA A 33 7.22 0.40 6.93
C ALA A 33 6.08 1.28 7.45
N VAL A 34 5.51 2.14 6.60
CA VAL A 34 4.35 2.97 6.95
C VAL A 34 3.15 2.10 7.33
N GLY A 35 2.87 1.03 6.58
CA GLY A 35 1.78 0.11 6.91
C GLY A 35 1.95 -0.56 8.27
N ILE A 36 3.17 -0.96 8.64
CA ILE A 36 3.47 -1.49 9.98
C ILE A 36 3.22 -0.42 11.05
N VAL A 37 3.75 0.78 10.87
CA VAL A 37 3.58 1.87 11.86
C VAL A 37 2.10 2.21 12.04
N VAL A 38 1.34 2.35 10.95
CA VAL A 38 -0.11 2.63 11.02
C VAL A 38 -0.85 1.50 11.71
N ALA A 39 -0.54 0.24 11.40
CA ALA A 39 -1.18 -0.91 12.06
C ALA A 39 -0.91 -0.94 13.57
N LEU A 40 0.32 -0.64 14.00
CA LEU A 40 0.68 -0.54 15.41
C LEU A 40 -0.07 0.60 16.10
N LEU A 41 -0.22 1.76 15.44
CA LEU A 41 -1.00 2.89 15.95
C LEU A 41 -2.50 2.58 16.06
N LEU A 42 -3.02 1.71 15.20
CA LEU A 42 -4.41 1.23 15.25
C LEU A 42 -4.61 0.13 16.31
N GLY A 43 -3.56 -0.33 16.99
CA GLY A 43 -3.64 -1.41 17.97
C GLY A 43 -3.85 -2.79 17.36
N ALA A 44 -3.43 -2.99 16.10
CA ALA A 44 -3.59 -4.26 15.41
C ALA A 44 -2.84 -5.42 16.14
N PRO A 45 -3.39 -6.65 16.13
CA PRO A 45 -2.73 -7.80 16.76
C PRO A 45 -1.33 -8.02 16.20
N ALA A 46 -0.35 -8.23 17.09
CA ALA A 46 1.05 -8.45 16.69
C ALA A 46 1.23 -9.65 15.75
N ALA A 47 0.37 -10.67 15.88
CA ALA A 47 0.35 -11.84 15.00
C ALA A 47 0.02 -11.44 13.55
N ASP A 48 -0.96 -10.56 13.36
CA ASP A 48 -1.41 -10.11 12.03
C ASP A 48 -0.41 -9.16 11.39
N VAL A 49 0.21 -8.30 12.20
CA VAL A 49 1.32 -7.44 11.76
C VAL A 49 2.52 -8.29 11.36
N GLY A 50 2.88 -9.29 12.16
CA GLY A 50 3.97 -10.23 11.87
C GLY A 50 3.72 -11.13 10.66
N ALA A 51 2.44 -11.47 10.40
CA ALA A 51 2.02 -12.15 9.18
C ALA A 51 2.00 -11.23 7.95
N GLY A 52 2.23 -9.93 8.13
CA GLY A 52 2.30 -8.94 7.06
C GLY A 52 0.94 -8.52 6.50
N LEU A 53 -0.16 -8.77 7.23
CA LEU A 53 -1.52 -8.52 6.73
C LEU A 53 -1.79 -7.04 6.44
N TYR A 54 -1.15 -6.14 7.19
CA TYR A 54 -1.30 -4.69 7.03
C TYR A 54 -0.30 -4.08 6.04
N GLY A 55 0.71 -4.82 5.62
CA GLY A 55 1.78 -4.32 4.76
C GLY A 55 1.48 -4.45 3.27
N TYR A 56 0.81 -5.51 2.82
CA TYR A 56 0.73 -5.77 1.38
C TYR A 56 -0.17 -4.81 0.60
N ASN A 57 -1.33 -4.41 1.15
CA ASN A 57 -2.19 -3.39 0.53
C ASN A 57 -1.50 -2.01 0.52
N ALA A 58 -0.76 -1.71 1.58
CA ALA A 58 0.05 -0.50 1.71
C ALA A 58 1.13 -0.46 0.60
N VAL A 59 1.89 -1.55 0.44
CA VAL A 59 2.94 -1.70 -0.60
C VAL A 59 2.37 -1.51 -2.00
N LEU A 60 1.28 -2.20 -2.34
CA LEU A 60 0.65 -2.09 -3.65
C LEU A 60 0.19 -0.66 -3.95
N THR A 61 -0.45 -0.02 -2.97
CA THR A 61 -0.94 1.37 -3.09
C THR A 61 0.22 2.34 -3.29
N GLY A 62 1.29 2.17 -2.51
CA GLY A 62 2.48 3.01 -2.61
C GLY A 62 3.20 2.88 -3.94
N ILE A 63 3.38 1.66 -4.46
CA ILE A 63 3.95 1.44 -5.79
C ILE A 63 3.06 2.11 -6.85
N ALA A 64 1.75 1.88 -6.81
CA ALA A 64 0.81 2.43 -7.78
C ALA A 64 0.81 3.97 -7.81
N LEU A 65 0.81 4.61 -6.64
CA LEU A 65 0.69 6.07 -6.53
C LEU A 65 2.04 6.81 -6.49
N CYS A 66 3.17 6.14 -6.23
CA CYS A 66 4.48 6.79 -6.15
C CYS A 66 5.28 6.55 -7.44
N GLY A 67 5.01 7.36 -8.47
CA GLY A 67 5.77 7.35 -9.73
C GLY A 67 5.21 6.45 -10.83
N THR A 68 4.37 5.46 -10.51
CA THR A 68 3.75 4.60 -11.54
C THR A 68 2.58 5.28 -12.23
N PHE A 69 1.50 5.61 -11.51
CA PHE A 69 0.33 6.29 -12.10
C PHE A 69 0.31 7.80 -11.86
N LEU A 70 1.06 8.29 -10.88
CA LEU A 70 1.22 9.71 -10.58
C LEU A 70 2.66 10.14 -10.82
N ALA A 71 2.84 11.35 -11.34
CA ALA A 71 4.14 11.93 -11.55
C ALA A 71 4.87 12.12 -10.21
N LEU A 72 6.15 11.78 -10.18
CA LEU A 72 6.99 11.91 -8.99
C LEU A 72 7.27 13.39 -8.70
N THR A 73 6.46 13.97 -7.81
CA THR A 73 6.57 15.34 -7.32
C THR A 73 6.43 15.33 -5.80
N PRO A 74 6.90 16.35 -5.06
CA PRO A 74 6.75 16.39 -3.60
C PRO A 74 5.29 16.24 -3.14
N LEU A 75 4.35 16.90 -3.85
CA LEU A 75 2.92 16.76 -3.57
C LEU A 75 2.40 15.35 -3.93
N GLY A 76 2.85 14.77 -5.04
CA GLY A 76 2.51 13.40 -5.43
C GLY A 76 2.99 12.36 -4.42
N ILE A 77 4.18 12.56 -3.82
CA ILE A 77 4.72 11.70 -2.75
C ILE A 77 3.84 11.81 -1.50
N LEU A 78 3.51 13.03 -1.06
CA LEU A 78 2.62 13.22 0.09
C LEU A 78 1.24 12.59 -0.15
N TYR A 79 0.71 12.73 -1.37
CA TYR A 79 -0.55 12.13 -1.77
C TYR A 79 -0.49 10.61 -1.80
N ALA A 80 0.61 10.03 -2.29
CA ALA A 80 0.85 8.60 -2.24
C ALA A 80 0.94 8.09 -0.80
N LEU A 81 1.63 8.81 0.09
CA LEU A 81 1.68 8.48 1.52
C LEU A 81 0.29 8.49 2.18
N ALA A 82 -0.53 9.49 1.87
CA ALA A 82 -1.92 9.52 2.32
C ALA A 82 -2.72 8.31 1.79
N GLY A 83 -2.47 7.89 0.56
CA GLY A 83 -3.05 6.67 -0.02
C GLY A 83 -2.58 5.40 0.72
N VAL A 84 -1.29 5.27 1.00
CA VAL A 84 -0.73 4.15 1.77
C VAL A 84 -1.39 4.05 3.14
N VAL A 85 -1.48 5.16 3.88
CA VAL A 85 -2.15 5.21 5.18
C VAL A 85 -3.63 4.80 5.05
N SER A 86 -4.33 5.35 4.06
CA SER A 86 -5.75 5.04 3.80
C SER A 86 -5.95 3.55 3.50
N ALA A 87 -5.07 2.94 2.71
CA ALA A 87 -5.13 1.52 2.38
C ALA A 87 -4.87 0.63 3.60
N THR A 88 -3.96 1.01 4.49
CA THR A 88 -3.71 0.28 5.74
C THR A 88 -4.91 0.38 6.69
N VAL A 89 -5.48 1.58 6.88
CA VAL A 89 -6.69 1.77 7.70
C VAL A 89 -7.85 0.97 7.15
N LEU A 90 -8.07 1.03 5.82
CA LEU A 90 -9.12 0.26 5.18
C LEU A 90 -8.87 -1.25 5.27
N THR A 91 -7.61 -1.69 5.32
CA THR A 91 -7.28 -3.12 5.55
C THR A 91 -7.75 -3.60 6.90
N ALA A 92 -7.59 -2.80 7.96
CA ALA A 92 -8.11 -3.10 9.29
C ALA A 92 -9.64 -3.25 9.23
N PHE A 93 -10.31 -2.21 8.71
CA PHE A 93 -11.76 -2.15 8.66
C PHE A 93 -12.39 -3.29 7.84
N VAL A 94 -11.83 -3.59 6.67
CA VAL A 94 -12.33 -4.67 5.81
C VAL A 94 -12.07 -6.05 6.43
N GLY A 95 -10.98 -6.21 7.19
CA GLY A 95 -10.73 -7.42 7.97
C GLY A 95 -11.85 -7.70 8.97
N ASP A 96 -12.16 -6.70 9.79
CA ASP A 96 -13.21 -6.79 10.81
C ASP A 96 -14.60 -6.99 10.17
N LEU A 97 -14.86 -6.33 9.03
CA LEU A 97 -16.14 -6.45 8.33
C LEU A 97 -16.37 -7.86 7.76
N PHE A 98 -15.31 -8.55 7.33
CA PHE A 98 -15.40 -9.88 6.73
C PHE A 98 -15.29 -11.02 7.75
N GLU A 99 -14.85 -10.75 8.97
CA GLU A 99 -14.76 -11.74 10.05
C GLU A 99 -16.08 -12.52 10.27
N PRO A 100 -17.27 -11.90 10.33
CA PRO A 100 -18.52 -12.61 10.63
C PRO A 100 -18.96 -13.57 9.51
N VAL A 101 -18.51 -13.34 8.28
CA VAL A 101 -18.92 -14.11 7.09
C VAL A 101 -17.82 -15.06 6.60
N GLY A 102 -16.70 -15.15 7.31
CA GLY A 102 -15.54 -15.96 6.91
C GLY A 102 -14.87 -15.47 5.61
N GLY A 103 -15.06 -14.20 5.28
CA GLY A 103 -14.49 -13.58 4.08
C GLY A 103 -13.00 -13.27 4.24
N HIS A 104 -12.36 -12.88 3.13
CA HIS A 104 -10.96 -12.49 3.12
C HIS A 104 -10.81 -11.08 2.56
N THR A 105 -10.03 -10.24 3.23
CA THR A 105 -9.76 -8.85 2.80
C THR A 105 -9.15 -8.78 1.41
N LEU A 106 -8.30 -9.76 1.05
CA LEU A 106 -7.55 -9.81 -0.21
C LEU A 106 -6.97 -8.42 -0.54
N THR A 107 -6.95 -8.02 -1.80
CA THR A 107 -6.46 -6.73 -2.25
C THR A 107 -7.55 -5.67 -2.40
N TRP A 108 -8.74 -5.88 -1.82
CA TRP A 108 -9.84 -4.90 -1.87
C TRP A 108 -9.42 -3.50 -1.37
N PRO A 109 -8.72 -3.38 -0.22
CA PRO A 109 -8.31 -2.06 0.27
C PRO A 109 -7.41 -1.31 -0.72
N PHE A 110 -6.44 -2.01 -1.33
CA PHE A 110 -5.58 -1.45 -2.37
C PHE A 110 -6.39 -0.94 -3.58
N VAL A 111 -7.29 -1.77 -4.11
CA VAL A 111 -8.05 -1.43 -5.33
C VAL A 111 -8.93 -0.20 -5.09
N ILE A 112 -9.70 -0.22 -3.99
CA ILE A 112 -10.62 0.87 -3.64
C ILE A 112 -9.86 2.18 -3.42
N VAL A 113 -8.80 2.16 -2.61
CA VAL A 113 -8.03 3.37 -2.31
C VAL A 113 -7.35 3.90 -3.56
N THR A 114 -6.70 3.05 -4.34
CA THR A 114 -6.02 3.48 -5.57
C THR A 114 -7.01 4.08 -6.56
N TRP A 115 -8.18 3.49 -6.75
CA TRP A 115 -9.21 4.04 -7.64
C TRP A 115 -9.73 5.39 -7.18
N ILE A 116 -10.08 5.53 -5.89
CA ILE A 116 -10.55 6.80 -5.34
C ILE A 116 -9.46 7.87 -5.49
N PHE A 117 -8.22 7.54 -5.13
CA PHE A 117 -7.11 8.48 -5.20
C PHE A 117 -6.80 8.91 -6.64
N LEU A 118 -6.85 7.98 -7.62
CA LEU A 118 -6.64 8.30 -9.03
C LEU A 118 -7.80 9.07 -9.67
N ALA A 119 -9.03 8.80 -9.24
CA ALA A 119 -10.23 9.52 -9.66
C ALA A 119 -10.24 10.95 -9.12
N ALA A 120 -9.70 11.19 -7.92
CA ALA A 120 -9.64 12.51 -7.29
C ALA A 120 -8.52 13.41 -7.86
N VAL A 121 -7.55 12.87 -8.60
CA VAL A 121 -6.42 13.63 -9.17
C VAL A 121 -6.83 14.91 -9.90
N PRO A 122 -7.84 14.92 -10.79
CA PRO A 122 -8.24 16.14 -11.51
C PRO A 122 -8.77 17.26 -10.59
N ALA A 123 -9.19 16.94 -9.36
CA ALA A 123 -9.63 17.93 -8.38
C ALA A 123 -8.46 18.71 -7.75
N PHE A 124 -7.22 18.24 -7.90
CA PHE A 124 -6.02 18.87 -7.33
C PHE A 124 -5.16 19.47 -8.44
N SER A 125 -5.05 20.80 -8.49
CA SER A 125 -4.27 21.52 -9.51
C SER A 125 -2.77 21.20 -9.50
N GLY A 126 -2.23 20.72 -8.37
CA GLY A 126 -0.82 20.37 -8.22
C GLY A 126 -0.47 18.91 -8.54
N LEU A 127 -1.46 18.02 -8.73
CA LEU A 127 -1.22 16.62 -9.05
C LEU A 127 -1.23 16.40 -10.56
N ARG A 128 -0.30 15.56 -11.02
CA ARG A 128 -0.18 15.17 -12.43
C ARG A 128 -0.14 13.65 -12.53
N ARG A 129 -0.85 13.10 -13.51
CA ARG A 129 -0.71 11.68 -13.87
C ARG A 129 0.66 11.46 -14.49
N SER A 130 1.22 10.28 -14.27
CA SER A 130 2.49 9.90 -14.88
C SER A 130 2.30 9.80 -16.39
N THR A 131 3.16 10.48 -17.15
CA THR A 131 3.23 10.39 -18.61
C THR A 131 4.41 9.48 -18.95
N THR A 132 4.23 8.17 -18.81
CA THR A 132 5.04 7.20 -19.57
C THR A 132 4.66 7.25 -21.04
#